data_AF-A0A7C4C4S0-F1
#
_entry.id   AF-A0A7C4C4S0-F1
#
_cell.length_a   1.000
_cell.length_b   1.000
_cell.length_c   1.000
_cell.angle_alpha   90.00
_cell.angle_beta   90.00
_cell.angle_gamma   90.00
#
_symmetry.space_group_name_H-M   'P 1'
#
loop_
_entity.id
_entity.type
_entity.pdbx_description
1 polymer ?
#
loop_
_entity_poly.entity_id
_entity_poly.type
_entity_poly.pdbx_seq_one_letter_code
_entity_poly.pdbx_strand_id
1 'polypeptide(L)'
;MEAKALLPEFSLRRMLKAVNSDVLVITLFLLLSLRVVTWFQYPNILISGDLRLPLSNEAFLKKALYTWSEIDFGIPSIYIPRLLDPLYFFTVLLRSLNIDLYIAETIAVFLIYFLTTTVTYLYVKYILKGDRVAAFIAATFLAANTYLICDREVTAIGFMDTALMIMPCLALFAKAMVKEDLKAVIISGVLFNLTYGAFPNPRLAILCIITLLLTQLYFFIDKGLFIRYQKTNRCKKIFVELNVGLFLKHLRLLFFFLMIAAVSSLWLISLTLASSEHLIRAYEEQGFPPFMYYLRIHDVVRLIAEWGFYTGYGDFPYVPYRDIYLTNIPFIILTYVPFAVAFATPLFLRCKLTIFFGFIALLSFYLITGLYPFTEVYIAATASIPFMKVFREPSSWAFIMIISYSILIGLFFSYIYNKFKKAWLQVTSLGLALTVFLLTS
;
A
#
# COMPACT_ATOMS: atom_id res chain seq x y z
N MET A 1 12.46 49.73 -27.17
CA MET A 1 11.99 48.84 -26.08
C MET A 1 12.44 47.43 -26.42
N GLU A 2 13.59 47.02 -25.90
CA GLU A 2 14.15 45.68 -26.13
C GLU A 2 13.60 44.69 -25.10
N ALA A 3 12.80 43.73 -25.56
CA ALA A 3 12.35 42.61 -24.74
C ALA A 3 13.53 41.63 -24.56
N LYS A 4 14.28 41.78 -23.46
CA LYS A 4 15.28 40.78 -23.03
C LYS A 4 14.60 39.45 -22.74
N ALA A 5 14.90 38.45 -23.57
CA ALA A 5 14.54 37.05 -23.39
C ALA A 5 15.22 36.47 -22.13
N LEU A 6 14.59 36.64 -20.97
CA LEU A 6 14.96 36.05 -19.69
C LEU A 6 14.24 34.71 -19.47
N LEU A 7 14.46 33.65 -20.27
CA LEU A 7 13.66 32.41 -20.09
C LEU A 7 14.26 30.99 -20.32
N PRO A 8 15.59 30.75 -20.30
CA PRO A 8 16.09 29.37 -20.07
C PRO A 8 16.73 29.13 -18.68
N GLU A 9 17.46 30.09 -18.11
CA GLU A 9 18.28 29.85 -16.91
C GLU A 9 17.47 29.58 -15.63
N PHE A 10 16.30 30.22 -15.50
CA PHE A 10 15.45 30.05 -14.32
C PHE A 10 14.74 28.68 -14.30
N SER A 11 14.47 28.12 -15.48
CA SER A 11 13.93 26.77 -15.66
C SER A 11 14.98 25.72 -15.26
N LEU A 12 16.21 25.88 -15.73
CA LEU A 12 17.30 24.93 -15.49
C LEU A 12 17.69 24.85 -14.00
N ARG A 13 17.84 25.98 -13.30
CA ARG A 13 18.17 25.98 -11.86
C ARG A 13 17.07 25.34 -11.01
N ARG A 14 15.80 25.56 -11.36
CA ARG A 14 14.67 24.91 -10.68
C ARG A 14 14.63 23.41 -10.97
N MET A 15 14.89 22.99 -12.21
CA MET A 15 15.03 21.58 -12.56
C MET A 15 16.19 20.90 -11.84
N LEU A 16 17.37 21.51 -11.80
CA LEU A 16 18.55 20.97 -11.10
C LEU A 16 18.31 20.89 -9.58
N LYS A 17 17.74 21.94 -8.96
CA LYS A 17 17.36 21.90 -7.54
C LYS A 17 16.30 20.84 -7.25
N ALA A 18 15.39 20.61 -8.20
CA ALA A 18 14.37 19.58 -8.14
C ALA A 18 14.95 18.17 -8.20
N VAL A 19 15.82 17.90 -9.17
CA VAL A 19 16.51 16.61 -9.34
C VAL A 19 17.34 16.30 -8.09
N ASN A 20 18.06 17.28 -7.56
CA ASN A 20 18.88 17.10 -6.35
C ASN A 20 18.02 16.72 -5.13
N SER A 21 16.81 17.27 -4.99
CA SER A 21 15.92 16.90 -3.87
C SER A 21 15.30 15.51 -4.02
N ASP A 22 15.01 15.08 -5.25
CA ASP A 22 14.45 13.73 -5.48
C ASP A 22 15.52 12.66 -5.21
N VAL A 23 16.77 12.91 -5.63
CA VAL A 23 17.92 12.04 -5.31
C VAL A 23 18.13 11.95 -3.80
N LEU A 24 18.12 13.08 -3.09
CA LEU A 24 18.26 13.10 -1.63
C LEU A 24 17.17 12.25 -0.95
N VAL A 25 15.91 12.38 -1.38
CA VAL A 25 14.81 11.58 -0.83
C VAL A 25 15.03 10.09 -1.06
N ILE A 26 15.46 9.70 -2.27
CA ILE A 26 15.77 8.30 -2.58
C ILE A 26 16.93 7.79 -1.73
N THR A 27 17.98 8.59 -1.53
CA THR A 27 19.10 8.24 -0.63
C THR A 27 18.61 8.06 0.81
N LEU A 28 17.70 8.92 1.30
CA LEU A 28 17.12 8.76 2.63
C LEU A 28 16.29 7.48 2.75
N PHE A 29 15.51 7.10 1.72
CA PHE A 29 14.81 5.81 1.73
C PHE A 29 15.77 4.63 1.74
N LEU A 30 16.84 4.69 0.95
CA LEU A 30 17.89 3.67 0.98
C LEU A 30 18.44 3.49 2.41
N LEU A 31 18.81 4.59 3.07
CA LEU A 31 19.33 4.57 4.44
C LEU A 31 18.29 4.08 5.46
N LEU A 32 17.04 4.51 5.35
CA LEU A 32 15.96 4.05 6.22
C LEU A 32 15.66 2.55 6.03
N SER A 33 15.75 2.03 4.81
CA SER A 33 15.55 0.62 4.51
C SER A 33 16.67 -0.28 5.03
N LEU A 34 17.89 0.24 5.23
CA LEU A 34 18.99 -0.53 5.84
C LEU A 34 18.67 -1.03 7.25
N ARG A 35 17.73 -0.41 7.96
CA ARG A 35 17.30 -0.89 9.30
C ARG A 35 16.77 -2.32 9.26
N VAL A 36 16.21 -2.76 8.13
CA VAL A 36 15.64 -4.12 8.02
C VAL A 36 16.74 -5.18 8.02
N VAL A 37 17.96 -4.83 7.63
CA VAL A 37 19.12 -5.73 7.72
C VAL A 37 19.37 -6.16 9.18
N THR A 38 19.10 -5.28 10.16
CA THR A 38 19.28 -5.61 11.58
C THR A 38 18.20 -6.54 12.13
N TRP A 39 17.18 -6.89 11.35
CA TRP A 39 16.14 -7.84 11.76
C TRP A 39 16.63 -9.29 11.68
N PHE A 40 17.62 -9.54 10.83
CA PHE A 40 18.16 -10.86 10.56
C PHE A 40 19.29 -11.20 11.54
N GLN A 41 19.22 -12.36 12.17
CA GLN A 41 20.27 -12.88 13.03
C GLN A 41 21.02 -13.99 12.31
N TYR A 42 22.27 -13.75 11.91
CA TYR A 42 23.06 -14.78 11.25
C TYR A 42 23.25 -16.01 12.17
N PRO A 43 23.13 -17.26 11.66
CA PRO A 43 22.84 -17.67 10.28
C PRO A 43 21.35 -18.01 10.01
N ASN A 44 20.43 -17.50 10.83
CA ASN A 44 19.01 -17.87 10.78
C ASN A 44 18.32 -17.25 9.55
N ILE A 45 17.68 -18.12 8.78
CA ILE A 45 16.81 -17.77 7.65
C ILE A 45 15.37 -17.51 8.12
N LEU A 46 14.60 -16.77 7.34
CA LEU A 46 13.18 -16.52 7.60
C LEU A 46 12.35 -17.73 7.19
N ILE A 47 11.66 -18.33 8.16
CA ILE A 47 10.76 -19.46 7.93
C ILE A 47 9.53 -19.27 8.81
N SER A 48 8.35 -19.30 8.17
CA SER A 48 7.06 -19.40 8.87
C SER A 48 6.18 -20.48 8.25
N GLY A 49 5.01 -20.68 8.86
CA GLY A 49 3.99 -21.58 8.36
C GLY A 49 3.65 -21.34 6.89
N ASP A 50 3.57 -20.06 6.49
CA ASP A 50 3.15 -19.61 5.16
C ASP A 50 4.33 -19.19 4.25
N LEU A 51 5.46 -18.79 4.84
CA LEU A 51 6.71 -18.53 4.12
C LEU A 51 7.66 -19.72 4.24
N ARG A 52 7.53 -20.66 3.31
CA ARG A 52 8.41 -21.83 3.19
C ARG A 52 9.24 -21.71 1.93
N LEU A 53 10.42 -21.09 2.04
CA LEU A 53 11.38 -21.01 0.95
C LEU A 53 12.07 -22.39 0.80
N PRO A 54 12.01 -23.05 -0.37
CA PRO A 54 12.74 -24.28 -0.60
C PRO A 54 14.25 -24.13 -0.34
N LEU A 55 14.81 -25.01 0.49
CA LEU A 55 16.23 -24.97 0.86
C LEU A 55 17.15 -25.33 -0.32
N SER A 56 16.70 -26.22 -1.22
CA SER A 56 17.44 -26.58 -2.42
C SER A 56 17.16 -25.62 -3.57
N ASN A 57 18.23 -25.10 -4.18
CA ASN A 57 18.12 -24.11 -5.27
C ASN A 57 17.36 -24.67 -6.49
N GLU A 58 17.55 -25.95 -6.80
CA GLU A 58 16.83 -26.61 -7.90
C GLU A 58 15.33 -26.71 -7.64
N ALA A 59 14.92 -27.10 -6.42
CA ALA A 59 13.51 -27.11 -6.07
C ALA A 59 12.95 -25.68 -6.03
N PHE A 60 13.75 -24.71 -5.61
CA PHE A 60 13.40 -23.30 -5.59
C PHE A 60 13.11 -22.77 -7.00
N LEU A 61 14.01 -23.03 -7.96
CA LEU A 61 13.85 -22.61 -9.35
C LEU A 61 12.67 -23.33 -10.04
N LYS A 62 12.52 -24.64 -9.80
CA LYS A 62 11.35 -25.41 -10.28
C LYS A 62 10.04 -24.81 -9.75
N LYS A 63 9.96 -24.53 -8.45
CA LYS A 63 8.78 -23.95 -7.78
C LYS A 63 8.58 -22.45 -8.06
N ALA A 64 9.56 -21.74 -8.60
CA ALA A 64 9.35 -20.37 -9.08
C ALA A 64 8.73 -20.37 -10.48
N LEU A 65 9.12 -21.32 -11.33
CA LEU A 65 8.82 -21.30 -12.77
C LEU A 65 7.66 -22.22 -13.18
N TYR A 66 7.43 -23.33 -12.48
CA TYR A 66 6.51 -24.39 -12.92
C TYR A 66 5.46 -24.69 -11.87
N THR A 67 4.18 -24.68 -12.27
CA THR A 67 3.03 -25.12 -11.44
C THR A 67 3.14 -26.57 -10.97
N TRP A 68 3.86 -27.42 -11.71
CA TRP A 68 4.01 -28.84 -11.40
C TRP A 68 4.98 -29.09 -10.25
N SER A 69 4.50 -29.67 -9.15
CA SER A 69 5.30 -30.02 -7.98
C SER A 69 5.49 -31.53 -7.90
N GLU A 70 6.69 -32.02 -8.24
CA GLU A 70 7.06 -33.44 -8.08
C GLU A 70 7.08 -33.86 -6.60
N ILE A 71 7.24 -32.89 -5.69
CA ILE A 71 7.32 -33.11 -4.24
C ILE A 71 5.93 -33.37 -3.64
N ASP A 72 4.87 -32.83 -4.25
CA ASP A 72 3.48 -33.01 -3.79
C ASP A 72 2.80 -34.14 -4.58
N PHE A 73 3.52 -35.25 -4.81
CA PHE A 73 3.05 -36.42 -5.56
C PHE A 73 2.57 -36.11 -7.00
N GLY A 74 3.12 -35.06 -7.63
CA GLY A 74 2.73 -34.67 -8.99
C GLY A 74 1.41 -33.90 -9.05
N ILE A 75 0.96 -33.30 -7.94
CA ILE A 75 -0.20 -32.42 -7.95
C ILE A 75 0.28 -31.00 -8.36
N PRO A 76 -0.41 -30.31 -9.28
CA PRO A 76 -0.16 -28.90 -9.54
C PRO A 76 -0.30 -28.11 -8.24
N SER A 77 0.78 -27.46 -7.82
CA SER A 77 0.73 -26.65 -6.61
C SER A 77 -0.07 -25.39 -6.92
N ILE A 78 -1.20 -25.23 -6.22
CA ILE A 78 -2.06 -24.04 -6.31
C ILE A 78 -1.35 -22.77 -5.85
N TYR A 79 -0.19 -22.88 -5.19
CA TYR A 79 0.58 -21.76 -4.64
C TYR A 79 1.74 -21.30 -5.55
N ILE A 80 1.84 -21.86 -6.76
CA ILE A 80 2.99 -21.75 -7.66
C ILE A 80 2.44 -21.52 -9.09
N PRO A 81 3.07 -20.70 -9.95
CA PRO A 81 4.38 -20.07 -9.80
C PRO A 81 4.36 -18.78 -8.98
N ARG A 82 5.36 -18.61 -8.10
CA ARG A 82 5.60 -17.38 -7.32
C ARG A 82 6.63 -16.44 -7.95
N LEU A 83 6.94 -16.56 -9.25
CA LEU A 83 7.92 -15.67 -9.89
C LEU A 83 7.53 -14.19 -9.84
N LEU A 84 6.23 -13.90 -9.76
CA LEU A 84 5.71 -12.54 -9.70
C LEU A 84 5.65 -11.98 -8.26
N ASP A 85 5.92 -12.80 -7.25
CA ASP A 85 6.12 -12.37 -5.87
C ASP A 85 7.54 -11.79 -5.73
N PRO A 86 7.71 -10.50 -5.39
CA PRO A 86 9.02 -9.86 -5.33
C PRO A 86 10.02 -10.52 -4.37
N LEU A 87 9.57 -11.00 -3.20
CA LEU A 87 10.45 -11.71 -2.26
C LEU A 87 10.99 -12.99 -2.87
N TYR A 88 10.12 -13.79 -3.46
CA TYR A 88 10.54 -14.99 -4.18
C TYR A 88 11.45 -14.64 -5.35
N PHE A 89 11.08 -13.68 -6.18
CA PHE A 89 11.85 -13.25 -7.35
C PHE A 89 13.28 -12.84 -6.99
N PHE A 90 13.45 -11.92 -6.04
CA PHE A 90 14.78 -11.44 -5.65
C PHE A 90 15.60 -12.57 -5.00
N THR A 91 14.98 -13.40 -4.17
CA THR A 91 15.67 -14.54 -3.55
C THR A 91 16.14 -15.53 -4.62
N VAL A 92 15.30 -15.89 -5.61
CA VAL A 92 15.68 -16.80 -6.73
C VAL A 92 16.86 -16.21 -7.48
N LEU A 93 16.76 -14.93 -7.86
CA LEU A 93 17.77 -14.24 -8.64
C LEU A 93 19.12 -14.26 -7.91
N LEU A 94 19.15 -13.90 -6.63
CA LEU A 94 20.37 -13.87 -5.83
C LEU A 94 20.94 -15.29 -5.60
N ARG A 95 20.09 -16.29 -5.35
CA ARG A 95 20.50 -17.70 -5.21
C ARG A 95 21.09 -18.25 -6.51
N SER A 96 20.57 -17.86 -7.67
CA SER A 96 21.15 -18.23 -8.97
C SER A 96 22.54 -17.64 -9.22
N LEU A 97 22.89 -16.57 -8.49
CA LEU A 97 24.24 -15.99 -8.45
C LEU A 97 25.12 -16.63 -7.37
N ASN A 98 24.72 -17.78 -6.81
CA ASN A 98 25.40 -18.50 -5.74
C ASN A 98 25.55 -17.70 -4.42
N ILE A 99 24.66 -16.74 -4.16
CA ILE A 99 24.61 -16.05 -2.87
C ILE A 99 23.97 -16.99 -1.83
N ASP A 100 24.48 -16.99 -0.60
CA ASP A 100 23.90 -17.78 0.49
C ASP A 100 22.44 -17.36 0.78
N LEU A 101 21.60 -18.31 1.21
CA LEU A 101 20.16 -18.06 1.39
C LEU A 101 19.88 -16.96 2.41
N TYR A 102 20.62 -16.93 3.52
CA TYR A 102 20.50 -15.88 4.53
C TYR A 102 20.76 -14.49 3.93
N ILE A 103 21.85 -14.36 3.16
CA ILE A 103 22.23 -13.10 2.53
C ILE A 103 21.21 -12.72 1.45
N ALA A 104 20.74 -13.70 0.67
CA ALA A 104 19.76 -13.49 -0.39
C ALA A 104 18.43 -12.95 0.17
N GLU A 105 17.88 -13.56 1.22
CA GLU A 105 16.66 -13.08 1.89
C GLU A 105 16.84 -11.68 2.49
N THR A 106 17.98 -11.44 3.15
CA THR A 106 18.30 -10.13 3.73
C THR A 106 18.32 -9.02 2.67
N ILE A 107 18.99 -9.27 1.54
CA ILE A 107 19.04 -8.33 0.41
C ILE A 107 17.65 -8.18 -0.22
N ALA A 108 16.90 -9.28 -0.40
CA ALA A 108 15.57 -9.25 -1.00
C ALA A 108 14.61 -8.38 -0.18
N VAL A 109 14.54 -8.58 1.15
CA VAL A 109 13.68 -7.77 2.02
C VAL A 109 14.13 -6.30 2.02
N PHE A 110 15.43 -6.03 2.08
CA PHE A 110 15.95 -4.66 1.93
C PHE A 110 15.47 -4.00 0.63
N LEU A 111 15.58 -4.71 -0.51
CA LEU A 111 15.14 -4.21 -1.81
C LEU A 111 13.62 -3.96 -1.84
N ILE A 112 12.82 -4.85 -1.25
CA ILE A 112 11.36 -4.67 -1.17
C ILE A 112 11.02 -3.38 -0.42
N TYR A 113 11.59 -3.17 0.77
CA TYR A 113 11.35 -1.95 1.54
C TYR A 113 11.78 -0.70 0.78
N PHE A 114 12.95 -0.72 0.14
CA PHE A 114 13.48 0.41 -0.61
C PHE A 114 12.64 0.74 -1.85
N LEU A 115 12.24 -0.27 -2.63
CA LEU A 115 11.44 -0.09 -3.82
C LEU A 115 10.02 0.34 -3.49
N THR A 116 9.38 -0.29 -2.49
CA THR A 116 8.01 0.07 -2.06
C THR A 116 7.94 1.51 -1.57
N THR A 117 8.89 1.95 -0.74
CA THR A 117 8.94 3.36 -0.28
C THR A 117 9.14 4.32 -1.45
N THR A 118 10.06 4.01 -2.36
CA THR A 118 10.33 4.84 -3.55
C THR A 118 9.12 4.95 -4.46
N VAL A 119 8.46 3.85 -4.77
CA VAL A 119 7.28 3.85 -5.66
C VAL A 119 6.08 4.51 -4.98
N THR A 120 5.92 4.34 -3.67
CA THR A 120 4.90 5.05 -2.88
C THR A 120 5.11 6.55 -2.91
N TYR A 121 6.36 6.99 -2.75
CA TYR A 121 6.73 8.40 -2.88
C TYR A 121 6.32 8.93 -4.26
N LEU A 122 6.60 8.20 -5.34
CA LEU A 122 6.20 8.62 -6.69
C LEU A 122 4.68 8.71 -6.83
N TYR A 123 3.94 7.69 -6.39
CA TYR A 123 2.47 7.67 -6.40
C TYR A 123 1.88 8.87 -5.66
N VAL A 124 2.27 9.08 -4.40
CA VAL A 124 1.76 10.18 -3.57
C VAL A 124 2.17 11.53 -4.17
N LYS A 125 3.40 11.67 -4.68
CA LYS A 125 3.84 12.89 -5.37
C LYS A 125 2.96 13.22 -6.59
N TYR A 126 2.53 12.23 -7.37
CA TYR A 126 1.61 12.46 -8.49
C TYR A 126 0.22 12.89 -8.02
N ILE A 127 -0.33 12.25 -6.98
CA ILE A 127 -1.62 12.64 -6.38
C ILE A 127 -1.55 14.06 -5.82
N LEU A 128 -0.47 14.39 -5.12
CA LEU A 128 -0.26 15.67 -4.44
C LEU A 128 0.38 16.75 -5.34
N LYS A 129 0.26 16.63 -6.66
CA LYS A 129 0.70 17.63 -7.64
C LYS A 129 2.16 18.07 -7.47
N GLY A 130 3.02 17.16 -7.01
CA GLY A 130 4.46 17.39 -6.85
C GLY A 130 4.92 17.77 -5.44
N ASP A 131 4.05 17.76 -4.42
CA ASP A 131 4.48 18.00 -3.03
C ASP A 131 5.42 16.90 -2.52
N ARG A 132 6.71 17.22 -2.50
CA ARG A 132 7.77 16.29 -2.10
C ARG A 132 7.78 15.99 -0.61
N VAL A 133 7.45 16.98 0.23
CA VAL A 133 7.50 16.82 1.68
C VAL A 133 6.39 15.88 2.10
N ALA A 134 5.17 16.12 1.60
CA ALA A 134 4.05 15.24 1.88
C ALA A 134 4.29 13.83 1.34
N ALA A 135 4.81 13.68 0.12
CA ALA A 135 5.13 12.38 -0.46
C ALA A 135 6.23 11.63 0.33
N PHE A 136 7.26 12.34 0.81
CA PHE A 136 8.32 11.74 1.61
C PHE A 136 7.80 11.19 2.95
N ILE A 137 7.02 12.00 3.66
CA ILE A 137 6.42 11.60 4.94
C ILE A 137 5.41 10.46 4.73
N ALA A 138 4.58 10.52 3.69
CA ALA A 138 3.63 9.47 3.37
C ALA A 138 4.32 8.12 3.08
N ALA A 139 5.35 8.12 2.24
CA ALA A 139 6.11 6.91 1.93
C ALA A 139 6.86 6.36 3.14
N THR A 140 7.40 7.24 3.99
CA THR A 140 8.06 6.81 5.22
C THR A 140 7.06 6.19 6.20
N PHE A 141 5.89 6.79 6.37
CA PHE A 141 4.83 6.24 7.21
C PHE A 141 4.38 4.86 6.69
N LEU A 142 4.17 4.69 5.37
CA LEU A 142 3.82 3.38 4.81
C LEU A 142 4.81 2.29 5.24
N ALA A 143 6.12 2.57 5.23
CA ALA A 143 7.13 1.60 5.62
C ALA A 143 7.43 1.54 7.12
N ALA A 144 6.89 2.45 7.94
CA ALA A 144 7.19 2.59 9.35
C ALA A 144 5.91 2.78 10.19
N ASN A 145 4.83 2.10 9.83
CA ASN A 145 3.58 2.14 10.58
C ASN A 145 3.45 0.89 11.47
N THR A 146 2.59 1.01 12.49
CA THR A 146 2.37 -0.01 13.52
C THR A 146 1.82 -1.34 13.01
N TYR A 147 1.19 -1.37 11.83
CA TYR A 147 0.74 -2.62 11.22
C TYR A 147 1.90 -3.56 10.88
N LEU A 148 3.07 -3.00 10.56
CA LEU A 148 4.27 -3.77 10.22
C LEU A 148 4.91 -4.46 11.44
N ILE A 149 4.37 -4.23 12.63
CA ILE A 149 4.85 -4.84 13.87
C ILE A 149 4.08 -6.11 14.21
N CYS A 150 2.90 -6.40 13.66
CA CYS A 150 2.13 -7.59 14.06
C CYS A 150 2.97 -8.88 13.95
N ASP A 151 3.33 -9.30 12.75
CA ASP A 151 4.28 -10.38 12.51
C ASP A 151 5.32 -9.87 11.51
N ARG A 152 6.61 -10.09 11.78
CA ARG A 152 7.69 -9.67 10.88
C ARG A 152 7.55 -10.31 9.51
N GLU A 153 7.12 -11.57 9.46
CA GLU A 153 7.10 -12.34 8.22
C GLU A 153 5.78 -12.14 7.46
N VAL A 154 4.66 -12.50 8.09
CA VAL A 154 3.36 -12.47 7.42
C VAL A 154 2.86 -11.04 7.25
N THR A 155 3.02 -10.19 8.27
CA THR A 155 2.49 -8.82 8.22
C THR A 155 3.47 -7.83 7.65
N ALA A 156 4.72 -7.76 8.13
CA ALA A 156 5.65 -6.71 7.72
C ALA A 156 6.16 -6.94 6.29
N ILE A 157 6.77 -8.10 6.04
CA ILE A 157 7.27 -8.47 4.72
C ILE A 157 6.10 -8.68 3.76
N GLY A 158 5.08 -9.46 4.15
CA GLY A 158 3.90 -9.68 3.32
C GLY A 158 3.14 -8.40 2.93
N PHE A 159 3.00 -7.42 3.82
CA PHE A 159 2.40 -6.12 3.49
C PHE A 159 3.28 -5.30 2.54
N MET A 160 4.59 -5.24 2.79
CA MET A 160 5.51 -4.46 1.96
C MET A 160 5.68 -5.08 0.56
N ASP A 161 5.61 -6.40 0.48
CA ASP A 161 5.60 -7.17 -0.75
C ASP A 161 4.29 -6.96 -1.52
N THR A 162 3.14 -7.04 -0.84
CA THR A 162 1.82 -6.66 -1.38
C THR A 162 1.83 -5.23 -1.93
N ALA A 163 2.39 -4.29 -1.17
CA ALA A 163 2.53 -2.91 -1.60
C ALA A 163 3.43 -2.80 -2.84
N LEU A 164 4.52 -3.57 -2.93
CA LEU A 164 5.37 -3.58 -4.12
C LEU A 164 4.68 -4.17 -5.34
N MET A 165 3.78 -5.14 -5.16
CA MET A 165 2.97 -5.69 -6.25
C MET A 165 1.94 -4.68 -6.78
N ILE A 166 1.37 -3.84 -5.91
CA ILE A 166 0.26 -2.92 -6.25
C ILE A 166 0.77 -1.53 -6.69
N MET A 167 1.73 -0.95 -5.96
CA MET A 167 2.08 0.46 -6.08
C MET A 167 2.72 0.86 -7.42
N PRO A 168 3.51 0.04 -8.12
CA PRO A 168 4.07 0.40 -9.44
C PRO A 168 2.98 0.70 -10.47
N CYS A 169 1.94 -0.13 -10.49
CA CYS A 169 0.75 0.08 -11.30
C CYS A 169 0.07 1.40 -10.90
N LEU A 170 -0.23 1.60 -9.61
CA LEU A 170 -0.88 2.83 -9.14
C LEU A 170 -0.09 4.10 -9.45
N ALA A 171 1.23 4.08 -9.28
CA ALA A 171 2.11 5.23 -9.53
C ALA A 171 2.11 5.65 -11.01
N LEU A 172 2.18 4.68 -11.92
CA LEU A 172 2.15 4.96 -13.37
C LEU A 172 0.76 5.36 -13.84
N PHE A 173 -0.30 4.77 -13.30
CA PHE A 173 -1.66 5.21 -13.57
C PHE A 173 -1.90 6.65 -13.08
N ALA A 174 -1.48 6.98 -11.87
CA ALA A 174 -1.56 8.36 -11.35
C ALA A 174 -0.75 9.34 -12.22
N LYS A 175 0.46 8.96 -12.66
CA LYS A 175 1.24 9.74 -13.64
C LYS A 175 0.46 9.94 -14.94
N ALA A 176 -0.17 8.90 -15.46
CA ALA A 176 -0.96 8.96 -16.68
C ALA A 176 -2.18 9.89 -16.53
N MET A 177 -2.84 9.89 -15.38
CA MET A 177 -3.96 10.79 -15.08
C MET A 177 -3.52 12.25 -14.97
N VAL A 178 -2.31 12.51 -14.48
CA VAL A 178 -1.76 13.86 -14.37
C VAL A 178 -1.27 14.39 -15.73
N LYS A 179 -0.54 13.55 -16.49
CA LYS A 179 0.15 13.94 -17.73
C LYS A 179 -0.61 13.58 -19.01
N GLU A 180 -1.71 12.84 -18.89
CA GLU A 180 -2.49 12.30 -20.00
C GLU A 180 -1.65 11.38 -20.91
N ASP A 181 -0.69 10.67 -20.30
CA ASP A 181 0.30 9.84 -20.99
C ASP A 181 -0.22 8.41 -21.18
N LEU A 182 -0.68 8.10 -22.39
CA LEU A 182 -1.17 6.76 -22.75
C LEU A 182 -0.08 5.68 -22.58
N LYS A 183 1.21 6.00 -22.79
CA LYS A 183 2.29 5.02 -22.59
C LYS A 183 2.37 4.61 -21.12
N ALA A 184 2.19 5.55 -20.20
CA ALA A 184 2.14 5.26 -18.77
C ALA A 184 0.93 4.38 -18.41
N VAL A 185 -0.23 4.55 -19.07
CA VAL A 185 -1.38 3.64 -18.91
C VAL A 185 -1.06 2.22 -19.38
N ILE A 186 -0.41 2.08 -20.55
CA ILE A 186 -0.04 0.77 -21.09
C ILE A 186 0.93 0.06 -20.14
N ILE A 187 1.99 0.73 -19.70
CA ILE A 187 2.96 0.13 -18.76
C ILE A 187 2.27 -0.19 -17.43
N SER A 188 1.39 0.69 -16.93
CA SER A 188 0.59 0.41 -15.74
C SER A 188 -0.24 -0.87 -15.90
N GLY A 189 -0.90 -1.05 -17.04
CA GLY A 189 -1.69 -2.26 -17.33
C GLY A 189 -0.84 -3.52 -17.36
N VAL A 190 0.38 -3.46 -17.93
CA VAL A 190 1.32 -4.60 -17.91
C VAL A 190 1.80 -4.91 -16.48
N LEU A 191 2.12 -3.88 -15.69
CA LEU A 191 2.56 -4.06 -14.30
C LEU A 191 1.44 -4.58 -13.39
N PHE A 192 0.16 -4.52 -13.80
CA PHE A 192 -0.94 -5.14 -13.07
C PHE A 192 -0.74 -6.65 -12.87
N ASN A 193 -0.03 -7.32 -13.77
CA ASN A 193 0.32 -8.74 -13.62
C ASN A 193 1.03 -9.05 -12.30
N LEU A 194 1.81 -8.12 -11.74
CA LEU A 194 2.49 -8.30 -10.45
C LEU A 194 1.49 -8.58 -9.32
N THR A 195 0.25 -8.09 -9.41
CA THR A 195 -0.78 -8.33 -8.40
C THR A 195 -1.24 -9.78 -8.31
N TYR A 196 -0.87 -10.61 -9.29
CA TYR A 196 -1.05 -12.06 -9.23
C TYR A 196 0.16 -12.80 -8.63
N GLY A 197 1.16 -12.09 -8.07
CA GLY A 197 2.32 -12.68 -7.42
C GLY A 197 1.97 -13.60 -6.26
N ALA A 198 0.95 -13.24 -5.49
CA ALA A 198 0.42 -14.06 -4.40
C ALA A 198 -0.58 -15.14 -4.89
N PHE A 199 -0.41 -15.69 -6.10
CA PHE A 199 -1.29 -16.73 -6.63
C PHE A 199 -1.46 -17.89 -5.63
N PRO A 200 -2.70 -18.33 -5.35
CA PRO A 200 -3.92 -18.07 -6.10
C PRO A 200 -4.80 -16.97 -5.51
N ASN A 201 -4.27 -16.11 -4.64
CA ASN A 201 -5.03 -15.10 -3.93
C ASN A 201 -5.36 -13.88 -4.84
N PRO A 202 -6.62 -13.72 -5.31
CA PRO A 202 -6.98 -12.60 -6.18
C PRO A 202 -7.19 -11.28 -5.39
N ARG A 203 -7.06 -11.31 -4.05
CA ARG A 203 -7.25 -10.15 -3.16
C ARG A 203 -6.40 -8.97 -3.60
N LEU A 204 -5.15 -9.19 -4.00
CA LEU A 204 -4.23 -8.11 -4.38
C LEU A 204 -4.64 -7.43 -5.69
N ALA A 205 -5.06 -8.22 -6.69
CA ALA A 205 -5.60 -7.70 -7.95
C ALA A 205 -6.86 -6.86 -7.70
N ILE A 206 -7.77 -7.34 -6.84
CA ILE A 206 -9.00 -6.62 -6.49
C ILE A 206 -8.67 -5.34 -5.69
N LEU A 207 -7.76 -5.39 -4.71
CA LEU A 207 -7.28 -4.20 -3.97
C LEU A 207 -6.66 -3.17 -4.91
N CYS A 208 -5.88 -3.60 -5.89
CA CYS A 208 -5.30 -2.71 -6.90
C CYS A 208 -6.40 -2.04 -7.73
N ILE A 209 -7.38 -2.79 -8.23
CA ILE A 209 -8.53 -2.24 -8.98
C ILE A 209 -9.31 -1.23 -8.14
N ILE A 210 -9.65 -1.57 -6.88
CA ILE A 210 -10.34 -0.65 -5.97
C ILE A 210 -9.52 0.63 -5.81
N THR A 211 -8.21 0.53 -5.59
CA THR A 211 -7.35 1.69 -5.39
C THR A 211 -7.19 2.54 -6.66
N LEU A 212 -7.17 1.92 -7.84
CA LEU A 212 -7.21 2.62 -9.13
C LEU A 212 -8.51 3.41 -9.31
N LEU A 213 -9.64 2.79 -8.99
CA LEU A 213 -10.95 3.44 -9.04
C LEU A 213 -11.02 4.62 -8.06
N LEU A 214 -10.52 4.45 -6.83
CA LEU A 214 -10.41 5.54 -5.85
C LEU A 214 -9.49 6.67 -6.35
N THR A 215 -8.36 6.33 -6.98
CA THR A 215 -7.43 7.31 -7.57
C THR A 215 -8.10 8.09 -8.70
N GLN A 216 -8.82 7.41 -9.59
CA GLN A 216 -9.56 8.02 -10.68
C GLN A 216 -10.68 8.93 -10.16
N LEU A 217 -11.45 8.45 -9.17
CA LEU A 217 -12.51 9.20 -8.52
C LEU A 217 -11.95 10.46 -7.86
N TYR A 218 -10.81 10.37 -7.20
CA TYR A 218 -10.10 11.53 -6.65
C TYR A 218 -9.80 12.57 -7.73
N PHE A 219 -9.14 12.18 -8.83
CA PHE A 219 -8.80 13.12 -9.91
C PHE A 219 -10.05 13.74 -10.55
N PHE A 220 -11.15 12.99 -10.63
CA PHE A 220 -12.43 13.50 -11.10
C PHE A 220 -13.05 14.51 -10.11
N ILE A 221 -13.03 14.23 -8.80
CA ILE A 221 -13.54 15.16 -7.78
C ILE A 221 -12.69 16.44 -7.73
N ASP A 222 -11.37 16.32 -7.85
CA ASP A 222 -10.45 17.46 -7.80
C ASP A 222 -10.67 18.41 -8.97
N LYS A 223 -10.67 17.89 -10.20
CA LYS A 223 -10.69 18.70 -11.44
C LYS A 223 -12.05 18.80 -12.15
N GLY A 224 -12.93 17.83 -11.96
CA GLY A 224 -14.17 17.67 -12.73
C GLY A 224 -15.45 18.06 -11.99
N LEU A 225 -15.43 18.08 -10.66
CA LEU A 225 -16.58 18.46 -9.84
C LEU A 225 -16.47 19.94 -9.42
N PHE A 226 -17.35 20.79 -9.95
CA PHE A 226 -17.44 22.20 -9.56
C PHE A 226 -18.67 22.41 -8.69
N ILE A 227 -18.46 22.76 -7.41
CA ILE A 227 -19.54 23.10 -6.48
C ILE A 227 -19.57 24.62 -6.37
N ARG A 228 -20.58 25.25 -6.95
CA ARG A 228 -20.80 26.70 -6.88
C ARG A 228 -21.90 27.00 -5.88
N TYR A 229 -21.59 27.83 -4.90
CA TYR A 229 -22.57 28.32 -3.95
C TYR A 229 -23.09 29.67 -4.43
N GLN A 230 -24.35 29.73 -4.86
CA GLN A 230 -25.00 30.98 -5.26
C GLN A 230 -25.95 31.44 -4.17
N LYS A 231 -25.63 32.57 -3.55
CA LYS A 231 -26.50 33.26 -2.59
C LYS A 231 -27.30 34.30 -3.35
N THR A 232 -28.56 34.01 -3.66
CA THR A 232 -29.54 35.03 -4.08
C THR A 232 -30.30 35.55 -2.86
N ASN A 233 -30.81 36.79 -2.90
CA ASN A 233 -31.35 37.54 -1.75
C ASN A 233 -32.41 36.81 -0.90
N ARG A 234 -32.99 35.70 -1.36
CA ARG A 234 -33.94 34.88 -0.57
C ARG A 234 -33.64 33.37 -0.52
N CYS A 235 -32.73 32.85 -1.34
CA CYS A 235 -32.44 31.41 -1.40
C CYS A 235 -30.94 31.13 -1.51
N LYS A 236 -30.47 30.17 -0.72
CA LYS A 236 -29.15 29.57 -0.85
C LYS A 236 -29.29 28.36 -1.77
N LYS A 237 -28.77 28.43 -3.00
CA LYS A 237 -28.76 27.29 -3.93
C LYS A 237 -27.33 26.79 -4.12
N ILE A 238 -27.14 25.49 -3.98
CA ILE A 238 -25.88 24.80 -4.31
C ILE A 238 -26.04 24.26 -5.72
N PHE A 239 -25.18 24.71 -6.64
CA PHE A 239 -25.11 24.18 -7.99
C PHE A 239 -23.90 23.25 -8.09
N VAL A 240 -24.15 22.01 -8.51
CA VAL A 240 -23.11 21.02 -8.78
C VAL A 240 -23.00 20.88 -10.30
N GLU A 241 -21.86 21.27 -10.85
CA GLU A 241 -21.54 21.16 -12.27
C GLU A 241 -20.50 20.05 -12.46
N LEU A 242 -20.80 19.09 -13.33
CA LEU A 242 -19.95 17.95 -13.64
C LEU A 242 -19.31 18.14 -15.02
N ASN A 243 -17.98 18.05 -15.08
CA ASN A 243 -17.27 18.04 -16.36
C ASN A 243 -17.36 16.65 -17.00
N VAL A 244 -18.41 16.44 -17.80
CA VAL A 244 -18.67 15.18 -18.52
C VAL A 244 -17.52 14.81 -19.46
N GLY A 245 -16.87 15.80 -20.09
CA GLY A 245 -15.72 15.56 -20.96
C GLY A 245 -14.52 14.96 -20.20
N LEU A 246 -14.21 15.48 -19.02
CA LEU A 246 -13.17 14.92 -18.16
C LEU A 246 -13.56 13.52 -17.65
N PHE A 247 -14.82 13.32 -17.28
CA PHE A 247 -15.33 12.01 -16.87
C PHE A 247 -15.12 10.95 -17.96
N LEU A 248 -15.57 11.22 -19.19
CA LEU A 248 -15.39 10.33 -20.33
C LEU A 248 -13.92 10.08 -20.65
N LYS A 249 -13.07 11.10 -20.50
CA LYS A 249 -11.63 10.95 -20.69
C LYS A 249 -11.01 10.00 -19.66
N HIS A 250 -11.36 10.14 -18.38
CA HIS A 250 -10.90 9.24 -17.32
C HIS A 250 -11.41 7.82 -17.55
N LEU A 251 -12.68 7.66 -17.94
CA LEU A 251 -13.28 6.37 -18.29
C LEU A 251 -12.52 5.71 -19.46
N ARG A 252 -12.12 6.47 -20.47
CA ARG A 252 -11.31 5.98 -21.59
C ARG A 252 -9.94 5.49 -21.14
N LEU A 253 -9.26 6.20 -20.24
CA LEU A 253 -7.97 5.77 -19.69
C LEU A 253 -8.11 4.49 -18.86
N LEU A 254 -9.15 4.39 -18.03
CA LEU A 254 -9.46 3.17 -17.28
C LEU A 254 -9.77 2.00 -18.22
N PHE A 255 -10.55 2.23 -19.28
CA PHE A 255 -10.85 1.20 -20.27
C PHE A 255 -9.59 0.69 -20.96
N PHE A 256 -8.69 1.58 -21.40
CA PHE A 256 -7.40 1.18 -21.96
C PHE A 256 -6.55 0.40 -20.96
N PHE A 257 -6.51 0.86 -19.71
CA PHE A 257 -5.83 0.14 -18.63
C PHE A 257 -6.37 -1.29 -18.50
N LEU A 258 -7.69 -1.45 -18.37
CA LEU A 258 -8.34 -2.75 -18.17
C LEU A 258 -8.13 -3.68 -19.37
N MET A 259 -8.17 -3.15 -20.59
CA MET A 259 -7.87 -3.94 -21.80
C MET A 259 -6.43 -4.46 -21.80
N ILE A 260 -5.45 -3.60 -21.50
CA ILE A 260 -4.04 -4.02 -21.45
C ILE A 260 -3.80 -4.99 -20.29
N ALA A 261 -4.35 -4.70 -19.11
CA ALA A 261 -4.28 -5.58 -17.95
C ALA A 261 -4.84 -6.96 -18.30
N ALA A 262 -6.07 -7.04 -18.82
CA ALA A 262 -6.70 -8.29 -19.22
C ALA A 262 -5.86 -9.08 -20.23
N VAL A 263 -5.36 -8.44 -21.29
CA VAL A 263 -4.51 -9.09 -22.30
C VAL A 263 -3.21 -9.59 -21.68
N SER A 264 -2.56 -8.77 -20.85
CA SER A 264 -1.29 -9.13 -20.20
C SER A 264 -1.45 -10.24 -19.16
N SER A 265 -2.64 -10.35 -18.54
CA SER A 265 -2.97 -11.34 -17.52
C SER A 265 -3.66 -12.59 -18.07
N LEU A 266 -3.87 -12.72 -19.39
CA LEU A 266 -4.62 -13.86 -19.97
C LEU A 266 -4.14 -15.22 -19.48
N TRP A 267 -2.82 -15.42 -19.45
CA TRP A 267 -2.21 -16.67 -18.99
C TRP A 267 -2.46 -16.95 -17.50
N LEU A 268 -2.41 -15.91 -16.65
CA LEU A 268 -2.72 -16.00 -15.22
C LEU A 268 -4.20 -16.24 -14.97
N ILE A 269 -5.07 -15.61 -15.75
CA ILE A 269 -6.51 -15.82 -15.68
C ILE A 269 -6.83 -17.28 -16.01
N SER A 270 -6.24 -17.83 -17.08
CA SER A 270 -6.41 -19.24 -17.42
C SER A 270 -5.95 -20.18 -16.30
N LEU A 271 -4.81 -19.91 -15.67
CA LEU A 271 -4.34 -20.67 -14.52
C LEU A 271 -5.29 -20.55 -13.31
N THR A 272 -5.76 -19.33 -13.01
CA THR A 272 -6.70 -19.08 -11.91
C THR A 272 -8.01 -19.81 -12.14
N LEU A 273 -8.55 -19.77 -13.35
CA LEU A 273 -9.80 -20.45 -13.70
C LEU A 273 -9.65 -21.97 -13.57
N ALA A 274 -8.53 -22.54 -14.03
CA ALA A 274 -8.24 -23.97 -13.92
C ALA A 274 -8.19 -24.46 -12.45
N SER A 275 -7.77 -23.61 -11.51
CA SER A 275 -7.71 -23.94 -10.08
C SER A 275 -8.91 -23.46 -9.26
N SER A 276 -9.79 -22.64 -9.85
CA SER A 276 -10.82 -21.89 -9.13
C SER A 276 -11.84 -22.76 -8.39
N GLU A 277 -12.23 -23.90 -8.95
CA GLU A 277 -13.23 -24.78 -8.32
C GLU A 277 -12.73 -25.37 -7.00
N HIS A 278 -11.49 -25.88 -6.99
CA HIS A 278 -10.86 -26.41 -5.78
C HIS A 278 -10.67 -25.31 -4.73
N LEU A 279 -10.28 -24.11 -5.16
CA LEU A 279 -10.06 -22.97 -4.27
C LEU A 279 -11.37 -22.47 -3.66
N ILE A 280 -12.43 -22.35 -4.46
CA ILE A 280 -13.75 -21.92 -3.98
C ILE A 280 -14.29 -22.93 -2.97
N ARG A 281 -14.20 -24.24 -3.26
CA ARG A 281 -14.65 -25.28 -2.31
C ARG A 281 -13.88 -25.23 -1.00
N ALA A 282 -12.55 -25.22 -1.05
CA ALA A 282 -11.71 -25.11 0.15
C ALA A 282 -12.01 -23.82 0.94
N TYR A 283 -12.33 -22.74 0.23
CA TYR A 283 -12.70 -21.46 0.84
C TYR A 283 -14.06 -21.48 1.52
N GLU A 284 -15.05 -22.15 0.90
CA GLU A 284 -16.40 -22.32 1.42
C GLU A 284 -16.46 -23.26 2.63
N GLU A 285 -15.55 -24.22 2.70
CA GLU A 285 -15.39 -25.13 3.85
C GLU A 285 -14.74 -24.45 5.07
N GLN A 286 -13.96 -23.39 4.85
CA GLN A 286 -13.39 -22.62 5.95
C GLN A 286 -14.49 -21.76 6.62
N GLY A 287 -14.54 -21.75 7.95
CA GLY A 287 -15.41 -20.88 8.77
C GLY A 287 -14.84 -19.47 8.98
N PHE A 288 -15.68 -18.49 9.36
CA PHE A 288 -15.19 -17.14 9.62
C PHE A 288 -14.18 -17.17 10.77
N PRO A 289 -13.07 -16.43 10.64
CA PRO A 289 -12.04 -16.52 11.65
C PRO A 289 -12.58 -15.94 12.96
N PRO A 290 -12.47 -16.67 14.09
CA PRO A 290 -13.15 -16.31 15.34
C PRO A 290 -12.69 -14.96 15.90
N PHE A 291 -11.46 -14.53 15.57
CA PHE A 291 -10.94 -13.22 16.00
C PHE A 291 -11.78 -12.03 15.51
N MET A 292 -12.57 -12.18 14.45
CA MET A 292 -13.45 -11.13 13.93
C MET A 292 -14.43 -10.64 15.01
N TYR A 293 -14.88 -11.53 15.91
CA TYR A 293 -15.81 -11.20 16.98
C TYR A 293 -15.14 -10.50 18.18
N TYR A 294 -13.82 -10.58 18.28
CA TYR A 294 -13.04 -10.03 19.40
C TYR A 294 -12.20 -8.82 18.98
N LEU A 295 -12.25 -8.41 17.71
CA LEU A 295 -11.50 -7.28 17.21
C LEU A 295 -11.99 -5.99 17.85
N ARG A 296 -11.12 -5.33 18.62
CA ARG A 296 -11.49 -4.12 19.35
C ARG A 296 -11.25 -2.91 18.44
N ILE A 297 -12.22 -1.99 18.44
CA ILE A 297 -12.16 -0.74 17.66
C ILE A 297 -10.85 0.01 17.92
N HIS A 298 -10.41 0.05 19.18
CA HIS A 298 -9.21 0.77 19.57
C HIS A 298 -7.92 0.16 19.01
N ASP A 299 -7.90 -1.15 18.75
CA ASP A 299 -6.76 -1.83 18.12
C ASP A 299 -6.69 -1.53 16.62
N VAL A 300 -7.85 -1.36 15.96
CA VAL A 300 -7.94 -0.88 14.57
C VAL A 300 -7.43 0.54 14.43
N VAL A 301 -7.80 1.43 15.36
CA VAL A 301 -7.29 2.82 15.39
C VAL A 301 -5.76 2.85 15.42
N ARG A 302 -5.15 1.92 16.16
CA ARG A 302 -3.72 1.81 16.38
C ARG A 302 -3.00 0.98 15.31
N LEU A 303 -3.72 0.48 14.29
CA LEU A 303 -3.24 -0.43 13.25
C LEU A 303 -2.67 -1.77 13.78
N ILE A 304 -3.12 -2.25 14.93
CA ILE A 304 -2.72 -3.57 15.50
C ILE A 304 -3.88 -4.59 15.42
N ALA A 305 -4.65 -4.48 14.34
CA ALA A 305 -5.88 -5.22 14.09
C ALA A 305 -5.64 -6.64 13.55
N GLU A 306 -4.72 -7.38 14.15
CA GLU A 306 -4.35 -8.72 13.73
C GLU A 306 -4.43 -9.72 14.88
N TRP A 307 -4.90 -10.93 14.57
CA TRP A 307 -5.15 -11.99 15.53
C TRP A 307 -3.87 -12.48 16.23
N GLY A 308 -2.71 -12.39 15.57
CA GLY A 308 -1.42 -12.79 16.11
C GLY A 308 -1.08 -12.06 17.42
N PHE A 309 -1.48 -10.80 17.58
CA PHE A 309 -1.23 -10.03 18.80
C PHE A 309 -1.89 -10.62 20.05
N TYR A 310 -2.99 -11.36 19.89
CA TYR A 310 -3.80 -11.88 21.00
C TYR A 310 -3.63 -13.39 21.21
N THR A 311 -2.89 -14.04 20.33
CA THR A 311 -2.78 -15.51 20.32
C THR A 311 -1.31 -15.94 20.36
N GLY A 312 -1.10 -17.23 20.53
CA GLY A 312 0.21 -17.84 20.61
C GLY A 312 0.09 -19.36 20.44
N TYR A 313 1.23 -20.02 20.39
CA TYR A 313 1.32 -21.48 20.39
C TYR A 313 1.99 -21.93 21.69
N GLY A 314 1.25 -22.68 22.51
CA GLY A 314 1.67 -22.97 23.89
C GLY A 314 1.80 -21.67 24.69
N ASP A 315 2.92 -21.52 25.40
CA ASP A 315 3.23 -20.31 26.17
C ASP A 315 3.95 -19.22 25.34
N PHE A 316 4.20 -19.48 24.06
CA PHE A 316 4.92 -18.55 23.19
C PHE A 316 3.94 -17.67 22.39
N PRO A 317 3.99 -16.33 22.55
CA PRO A 317 3.19 -15.43 21.72
C PRO A 317 3.67 -15.48 20.27
N TYR A 318 2.75 -15.36 19.30
CA TYR A 318 3.15 -15.19 17.90
C TYR A 318 3.89 -13.88 17.67
N VAL A 319 3.59 -12.87 18.49
CA VAL A 319 4.21 -11.54 18.44
C VAL A 319 5.09 -11.33 19.67
N PRO A 320 6.42 -11.46 19.56
CA PRO A 320 7.31 -11.50 20.72
C PRO A 320 7.26 -10.25 21.62
N TYR A 321 6.96 -9.09 21.05
CA TYR A 321 6.92 -7.79 21.74
C TYR A 321 5.49 -7.29 21.99
N ARG A 322 4.47 -8.16 21.89
CA ARG A 322 3.06 -7.75 22.07
C ARG A 322 2.82 -6.99 23.37
N ASP A 323 3.51 -7.37 24.44
CA ASP A 323 3.27 -6.79 25.77
C ASP A 323 3.66 -5.31 25.81
N ILE A 324 4.67 -4.89 25.05
CA ILE A 324 5.02 -3.45 24.90
C ILE A 324 3.84 -2.70 24.30
N TYR A 325 3.17 -3.25 23.29
CA TYR A 325 2.03 -2.60 22.64
C TYR A 325 0.72 -2.74 23.41
N LEU A 326 0.57 -3.76 24.26
CA LEU A 326 -0.68 -4.00 24.98
C LEU A 326 -0.68 -3.44 26.41
N THR A 327 0.49 -3.26 27.02
CA THR A 327 0.60 -2.88 28.45
C THR A 327 1.36 -1.58 28.70
N ASN A 328 2.31 -1.20 27.83
CA ASN A 328 3.13 0.00 28.06
C ASN A 328 2.36 1.27 27.62
N ILE A 329 1.88 2.03 28.62
CA ILE A 329 1.05 3.23 28.41
C ILE A 329 1.67 4.24 27.42
N PRO A 330 2.95 4.66 27.57
CA PRO A 330 3.63 5.51 26.58
C PRO A 330 3.53 5.00 25.14
N PHE A 331 3.82 3.71 24.90
CA PHE A 331 3.74 3.13 23.56
C PHE A 331 2.30 3.08 23.05
N ILE A 332 1.34 2.72 23.92
CA ILE A 332 -0.08 2.76 23.58
C ILE A 332 -0.46 4.16 23.10
N ILE A 333 -0.13 5.22 23.85
CA ILE A 333 -0.42 6.61 23.47
C ILE A 333 0.26 6.96 22.15
N LEU A 334 1.52 6.57 21.96
CA LEU A 334 2.28 6.88 20.75
C LEU A 334 1.65 6.25 19.50
N THR A 335 1.10 5.03 19.61
CA THR A 335 0.40 4.36 18.50
C THR A 335 -0.91 5.03 18.08
N TYR A 336 -1.51 5.91 18.90
CA TYR A 336 -2.66 6.73 18.48
C TYR A 336 -2.28 7.99 17.69
N VAL A 337 -1.01 8.40 17.73
CA VAL A 337 -0.55 9.64 17.10
C VAL A 337 -0.81 9.65 15.58
N PRO A 338 -0.52 8.58 14.81
CA PRO A 338 -0.81 8.56 13.38
C PRO A 338 -2.29 8.78 13.06
N PHE A 339 -3.19 8.11 13.80
CA PHE A 339 -4.64 8.29 13.65
C PHE A 339 -5.06 9.73 13.96
N ALA A 340 -4.62 10.27 15.11
CA ALA A 340 -4.96 11.61 15.53
C ALA A 340 -4.49 12.66 14.51
N VAL A 341 -3.27 12.51 13.98
CA VAL A 341 -2.71 13.38 12.94
C VAL A 341 -3.50 13.27 11.63
N ALA A 342 -3.80 12.04 11.18
CA ALA A 342 -4.55 11.81 9.95
C ALA A 342 -5.93 12.50 10.00
N PHE A 343 -6.69 12.33 11.07
CA PHE A 343 -8.02 12.92 11.23
C PHE A 343 -8.02 14.40 11.68
N ALA A 344 -6.92 14.90 12.23
CA ALA A 344 -6.74 16.33 12.44
C ALA A 344 -6.48 17.09 11.13
N THR A 345 -5.93 16.41 10.11
CA THR A 345 -5.55 17.04 8.82
C THR A 345 -6.68 17.85 8.19
N PRO A 346 -7.93 17.33 8.03
CA PRO A 346 -9.03 18.09 7.46
C PRO A 346 -9.44 19.34 8.27
N LEU A 347 -9.13 19.39 9.57
CA LEU A 347 -9.41 20.55 10.42
C LEU A 347 -8.48 21.73 10.07
N PHE A 348 -7.22 21.44 9.75
CA PHE A 348 -6.21 22.44 9.38
C PHE A 348 -6.18 22.75 7.89
N LEU A 349 -6.44 21.74 7.05
CA LEU A 349 -6.43 21.82 5.59
C LEU A 349 -7.80 21.44 5.06
N ARG A 350 -8.64 22.44 4.79
CA ARG A 350 -9.98 22.24 4.21
C ARG A 350 -9.91 22.22 2.68
N CYS A 351 -9.38 21.14 2.10
CA CYS A 351 -9.38 20.94 0.65
C CYS A 351 -10.12 19.66 0.28
N LYS A 352 -10.56 19.56 -0.98
CA LYS A 352 -11.30 18.38 -1.48
C LYS A 352 -10.53 17.08 -1.23
N LEU A 353 -9.21 17.14 -1.34
CA LEU A 353 -8.31 16.01 -1.16
C LEU A 353 -8.36 15.47 0.27
N THR A 354 -8.18 16.32 1.28
CA THR A 354 -8.19 15.88 2.69
C THR A 354 -9.55 15.34 3.10
N ILE A 355 -10.63 15.92 2.59
CA ILE A 355 -11.99 15.40 2.80
C ILE A 355 -12.15 14.02 2.14
N PHE A 356 -11.70 13.87 0.89
CA PHE A 356 -11.81 12.62 0.14
C PHE A 356 -11.04 11.47 0.81
N PHE A 357 -9.75 11.68 1.10
CA PHE A 357 -8.94 10.65 1.75
C PHE A 357 -9.34 10.45 3.23
N GLY A 358 -9.86 11.48 3.91
CA GLY A 358 -10.46 11.34 5.23
C GLY A 358 -11.72 10.46 5.23
N PHE A 359 -12.56 10.60 4.20
CA PHE A 359 -13.71 9.73 4.01
C PHE A 359 -13.31 8.29 3.69
N ILE A 360 -12.35 8.07 2.79
CA ILE A 360 -11.83 6.71 2.49
C ILE A 360 -11.24 6.09 3.76
N ALA A 361 -10.41 6.83 4.48
CA ALA A 361 -9.82 6.40 5.75
C ALA A 361 -10.89 5.95 6.76
N LEU A 362 -11.98 6.71 6.89
CA LEU A 362 -13.12 6.36 7.75
C LEU A 362 -13.86 5.12 7.25
N LEU A 363 -14.12 5.01 5.94
CA LEU A 363 -14.79 3.85 5.35
C LEU A 363 -13.96 2.57 5.54
N SER A 364 -12.66 2.62 5.23
CA SER A 364 -11.75 1.50 5.44
C SER A 364 -11.63 1.14 6.91
N PHE A 365 -11.62 2.12 7.82
CA PHE A 365 -11.66 1.87 9.25
C PHE A 365 -12.88 1.02 9.66
N TYR A 366 -14.08 1.40 9.21
CA TYR A 366 -15.29 0.61 9.46
C TYR A 366 -15.22 -0.81 8.86
N LEU A 367 -14.66 -0.95 7.65
CA LEU A 367 -14.48 -2.25 7.02
C LEU A 367 -13.51 -3.14 7.80
N ILE A 368 -12.41 -2.58 8.33
CA ILE A 368 -11.42 -3.31 9.13
C ILE A 368 -12.01 -3.72 10.48
N THR A 369 -12.90 -2.94 11.08
CA THR A 369 -13.64 -3.36 12.28
C THR A 369 -14.63 -4.51 12.02
N GLY A 370 -14.73 -5.01 10.79
CA GLY A 370 -15.76 -5.98 10.40
C GLY A 370 -17.17 -5.40 10.56
N LEU A 371 -17.32 -4.07 10.44
CA LEU A 371 -18.55 -3.33 10.72
C LEU A 371 -19.10 -3.45 12.15
N TYR A 372 -18.28 -3.77 13.17
CA TYR A 372 -18.74 -3.89 14.56
C TYR A 372 -19.55 -2.65 15.03
N PRO A 373 -20.71 -2.84 15.71
CA PRO A 373 -21.30 -4.09 16.21
C PRO A 373 -22.14 -4.87 15.17
N PHE A 374 -22.19 -4.44 13.91
CA PHE A 374 -22.97 -5.05 12.83
C PHE A 374 -22.17 -6.11 12.06
N THR A 375 -21.41 -6.96 12.75
CA THR A 375 -20.54 -7.97 12.13
C THR A 375 -21.29 -8.92 11.20
N GLU A 376 -22.56 -9.22 11.51
CA GLU A 376 -23.43 -10.04 10.65
C GLU A 376 -23.66 -9.41 9.26
N VAL A 377 -23.68 -8.08 9.15
CA VAL A 377 -23.79 -7.39 7.87
C VAL A 377 -22.53 -7.60 7.04
N TYR A 378 -21.35 -7.58 7.68
CA TYR A 378 -20.08 -7.87 7.02
C TYR A 378 -20.01 -9.32 6.55
N ILE A 379 -20.41 -10.25 7.41
CA ILE A 379 -20.50 -11.68 7.09
C ILE A 379 -21.46 -11.93 5.94
N ALA A 380 -22.66 -11.36 5.98
CA ALA A 380 -23.65 -11.48 4.90
C ALA A 380 -23.10 -10.90 3.58
N ALA A 381 -22.50 -9.71 3.62
CA ALA A 381 -21.91 -9.08 2.44
C ALA A 381 -20.77 -9.91 1.84
N THR A 382 -19.88 -10.44 2.67
CA THR A 382 -18.76 -11.30 2.22
C THR A 382 -19.23 -12.66 1.72
N ALA A 383 -20.33 -13.21 2.26
CA ALA A 383 -20.92 -14.44 1.77
C ALA A 383 -21.66 -14.27 0.43
N SER A 384 -22.40 -13.18 0.26
CA SER A 384 -23.27 -12.95 -0.90
C SER A 384 -22.59 -12.28 -2.10
N ILE A 385 -21.56 -11.46 -1.88
CA ILE A 385 -20.90 -10.72 -2.96
C ILE A 385 -19.61 -11.47 -3.35
N PRO A 386 -19.49 -12.01 -4.58
CA PRO A 386 -18.36 -12.86 -4.97
C PRO A 386 -16.98 -12.22 -4.74
N PHE A 387 -16.83 -10.93 -5.07
CA PHE A 387 -15.57 -10.20 -4.87
C PHE A 387 -15.31 -9.79 -3.42
N MET A 388 -16.32 -9.81 -2.55
CA MET A 388 -16.12 -9.56 -1.12
C MET A 388 -15.66 -10.81 -0.39
N LYS A 389 -15.92 -12.01 -0.94
CA LYS A 389 -15.45 -13.29 -0.36
C LYS A 389 -13.96 -13.21 -0.04
N VAL A 390 -13.13 -12.68 -0.94
CA VAL A 390 -11.66 -12.62 -0.76
C VAL A 390 -11.20 -11.68 0.37
N PHE A 391 -12.09 -10.83 0.87
CA PHE A 391 -11.92 -9.92 2.00
C PHE A 391 -12.57 -10.46 3.28
N ARG A 392 -12.83 -11.76 3.38
CA ARG A 392 -13.38 -12.39 4.59
C ARG A 392 -12.69 -11.94 5.87
N GLU A 393 -11.37 -11.81 5.84
CA GLU A 393 -10.58 -11.21 6.92
C GLU A 393 -10.65 -9.69 6.82
N PRO A 394 -11.25 -8.99 7.81
CA PRO A 394 -11.40 -7.54 7.79
C PRO A 394 -10.06 -6.79 7.71
N SER A 395 -9.00 -7.35 8.28
CA SER A 395 -7.63 -6.80 8.21
C SER A 395 -7.11 -6.63 6.78
N SER A 396 -7.68 -7.34 5.81
CA SER A 396 -7.36 -7.20 4.38
C SER A 396 -7.59 -5.79 3.84
N TRP A 397 -8.46 -5.00 4.49
CA TRP A 397 -8.73 -3.61 4.13
C TRP A 397 -7.66 -2.62 4.64
N ALA A 398 -6.70 -3.09 5.46
CA ALA A 398 -5.65 -2.26 6.06
C ALA A 398 -4.83 -1.50 5.02
N PHE A 399 -4.56 -2.09 3.85
CA PHE A 399 -3.83 -1.42 2.77
C PHE A 399 -4.45 -0.07 2.38
N ILE A 400 -5.78 -0.03 2.17
CA ILE A 400 -6.48 1.20 1.75
C ILE A 400 -6.47 2.23 2.90
N MET A 401 -6.64 1.77 4.14
CA MET A 401 -6.58 2.65 5.31
C MET A 401 -5.19 3.26 5.49
N ILE A 402 -4.13 2.46 5.42
CA ILE A 402 -2.74 2.90 5.61
C ILE A 402 -2.33 3.86 4.50
N ILE A 403 -2.68 3.60 3.23
CA ILE A 403 -2.41 4.54 2.12
C ILE A 403 -3.14 5.88 2.34
N SER A 404 -4.39 5.83 2.81
CA SER A 404 -5.16 7.04 3.10
C SER A 404 -4.56 7.84 4.27
N TYR A 405 -4.16 7.16 5.35
CA TYR A 405 -3.44 7.77 6.47
C TYR A 405 -2.12 8.37 6.01
N SER A 406 -1.35 7.64 5.20
CA SER A 406 -0.06 8.11 4.65
C SER A 406 -0.22 9.47 3.96
N ILE A 407 -1.24 9.60 3.09
CA ILE A 407 -1.51 10.84 2.35
C ILE A 407 -1.93 11.98 3.29
N LEU A 408 -2.83 11.72 4.24
CA LEU A 408 -3.30 12.73 5.19
C LEU A 408 -2.17 13.21 6.11
N ILE A 409 -1.43 12.29 6.71
CA ILE A 409 -0.27 12.59 7.56
C ILE A 409 0.79 13.38 6.79
N GLY A 410 1.08 12.96 5.55
CA GLY A 410 2.00 13.68 4.67
C GLY A 410 1.58 15.14 4.46
N LEU A 411 0.31 15.39 4.18
CA LEU A 411 -0.23 16.74 4.01
C LEU A 411 -0.17 17.57 5.28
N PHE A 412 -0.47 16.98 6.43
CA PHE A 412 -0.36 17.66 7.71
C PHE A 412 1.06 18.17 7.97
N PHE A 413 2.06 17.28 7.81
CA PHE A 413 3.46 17.66 8.01
C PHE A 413 3.97 18.62 6.93
N SER A 414 3.52 18.51 5.67
CA SER A 414 3.82 19.52 4.64
C SER A 414 3.23 20.89 5.00
N TYR A 415 2.01 20.94 5.52
CA TYR A 415 1.42 22.19 6.00
C TYR A 415 2.22 22.81 7.15
N ILE A 416 2.62 22.01 8.14
CA ILE A 416 3.47 22.48 9.25
C ILE A 416 4.82 22.98 8.74
N TYR A 417 5.48 22.19 7.87
CA TYR A 417 6.76 22.54 7.26
C TYR A 417 6.69 23.89 6.54
N ASN A 418 5.66 24.09 5.72
CA ASN A 418 5.47 25.34 4.96
C ASN A 418 5.07 26.53 5.85
N LYS A 419 4.42 26.27 7.00
CA LYS A 419 4.07 27.30 7.98
C LYS A 419 5.31 27.82 8.73
N PHE A 420 6.31 26.98 8.94
CA PHE A 420 7.57 27.39 9.56
C PHE A 420 8.45 28.17 8.58
N LYS A 421 8.83 29.39 8.96
CA LYS A 421 9.74 30.24 8.18
C LYS A 421 11.22 29.90 8.39
N LYS A 422 11.57 29.29 9.53
CA LYS A 422 12.97 28.99 9.90
C LYS A 422 13.31 27.54 9.51
N ALA A 423 14.46 27.34 8.86
CA ALA A 423 14.90 26.03 8.40
C ALA A 423 15.08 25.01 9.53
N TRP A 424 15.57 25.42 10.71
CA TRP A 424 15.70 24.48 11.83
C TRP A 424 14.34 23.97 12.33
N LEU A 425 13.30 24.81 12.35
CA LEU A 425 11.94 24.38 12.72
C LEU A 425 11.36 23.38 11.71
N GLN A 426 11.61 23.62 10.43
CA GLN A 426 11.27 22.71 9.34
C GLN A 426 11.94 21.34 9.53
N VAL A 427 13.25 21.33 9.75
CA VAL A 427 14.02 20.09 10.01
C VAL A 427 13.52 19.39 11.28
N THR A 428 13.26 20.11 12.36
CA THR A 428 12.73 19.50 13.60
C THR A 428 11.35 18.89 13.39
N SER A 429 10.48 19.49 12.55
CA SER A 429 9.15 18.94 12.29
C SER A 429 9.21 17.61 11.51
N LEU A 430 10.12 17.51 10.53
CA LEU A 430 10.36 16.28 9.79
C LEU A 430 11.05 15.24 10.68
N GLY A 431 12.03 15.67 11.47
CA GLY A 431 12.71 14.81 12.44
C GLY A 431 11.72 14.21 13.44
N LEU A 432 10.81 15.00 14.00
CA LEU A 432 9.78 14.52 14.93
C LEU A 432 8.84 13.52 14.27
N ALA A 433 8.40 13.76 13.03
CA ALA A 433 7.58 12.80 12.28
C ALA A 433 8.32 11.45 12.13
N LEU A 434 9.58 11.50 11.69
CA LEU A 434 10.42 10.31 11.53
C LEU A 434 10.63 9.60 12.86
N THR A 435 10.95 10.33 13.94
CA THR A 435 11.12 9.75 15.27
C THR A 435 9.85 9.07 15.75
N VAL A 436 8.67 9.68 15.59
CA VAL A 436 7.40 9.04 15.96
C VAL A 436 7.22 7.74 15.19
N PHE A 437 7.38 7.74 13.86
CA PHE A 437 7.19 6.52 13.07
C PHE A 437 8.21 5.43 13.41
N LEU A 438 9.49 5.79 13.57
CA LEU A 438 10.56 4.87 13.93
C LEU A 438 10.47 4.34 15.36
N LEU A 439 9.84 5.07 16.28
CA LEU A 439 9.59 4.57 17.64
C LEU A 439 8.37 3.67 17.70
N THR A 440 7.43 3.83 16.77
CA THR A 440 6.22 3.01 16.66
C THR A 440 6.31 1.93 15.57
N SER A 441 7.47 1.67 14.98
CA SER A 441 7.73 0.61 13.98
C SER A 441 8.98 -0.16 14.35
#